data_AF-A0A225D3N8-F1
#
_entry.id   AF-A0A225D3N8-F1
#
_cell.length_a   1.000
_cell.length_b   1.000
_cell.length_c   1.000
_cell.angle_alpha   90.00
_cell.angle_beta   90.00
_cell.angle_gamma   90.00
#
_symmetry.space_group_name_H-M   'P 1'
#
loop_
_entity.id
_entity.type
_entity.pdbx_description
1 polymer ?
#
loop_
_entity_poly.entity_id
_entity_poly.type
_entity_poly.pdbx_seq_one_letter_code
_entity_poly.pdbx_strand_id
1 'polypeptide(L)'
;MPDAPPKPARTIALVRSPAKDGVGVYRITVGGQTQFYTFHEIRCDIGGRGFAVHRLGLGTLYHVRIGRPIDCSCECMGFLSRNTCRHVLGMRVLVAKGLL
;
A
#
# COMPACT_ATOMS: atom_id res chain seq x y z
N MET A 1 -32.48 1.16 -12.57
CA MET A 1 -31.27 0.31 -12.57
C MET A 1 -30.89 0.13 -11.10
N PRO A 2 -30.68 -1.09 -10.58
CA PRO A 2 -30.30 -1.25 -9.19
C PRO A 2 -28.95 -0.57 -8.96
N ASP A 3 -28.88 0.29 -7.94
CA ASP A 3 -27.65 0.94 -7.52
C ASP A 3 -26.57 -0.10 -7.25
N ALA A 4 -25.36 0.17 -7.73
CA ALA A 4 -24.22 -0.69 -7.46
C ALA A 4 -24.05 -0.81 -5.93
N PRO A 5 -23.83 -2.02 -5.38
CA PRO A 5 -23.70 -2.19 -3.95
C PRO A 5 -22.62 -1.25 -3.39
N PRO A 6 -22.85 -0.65 -2.20
CA PRO A 6 -21.92 0.31 -1.62
C PRO A 6 -20.54 -0.33 -1.52
N LYS A 7 -19.52 0.39 -2.02
CA LYS A 7 -18.14 -0.09 -1.99
C LYS A 7 -17.79 -0.43 -0.52
N PRO A 8 -17.29 -1.64 -0.23
CA PRO A 8 -17.01 -2.02 1.14
C PRO A 8 -16.04 -1.04 1.77
N ALA A 9 -16.39 -0.55 2.97
CA ALA A 9 -15.54 0.34 3.73
C ALA A 9 -14.16 -0.29 3.91
N ARG A 10 -13.11 0.50 3.66
CA ARG A 10 -11.72 0.05 3.80
C ARG A 10 -11.03 0.88 4.85
N THR A 11 -10.46 0.20 5.82
CA THR A 11 -9.69 0.83 6.89
C THR A 11 -8.23 0.50 6.70
N ILE A 12 -7.38 1.54 6.67
CA ILE A 12 -5.93 1.41 6.58
C ILE A 12 -5.35 1.97 7.89
N ALA A 13 -4.52 1.18 8.56
CA ALA A 13 -3.84 1.58 9.78
C ALA A 13 -2.39 1.11 9.79
N LEU A 14 -1.50 1.95 10.30
CA LEU A 14 -0.14 1.55 10.65
C LEU A 14 -0.21 0.71 11.92
N VAL A 15 0.39 -0.48 11.89
CA VAL A 15 0.48 -1.40 13.03
C VAL A 15 1.83 -1.23 13.71
N ARG A 16 2.89 -1.07 12.92
CA ARG A 16 4.26 -0.84 13.39
C ARG A 16 4.91 0.20 12.49
N SER A 17 5.40 1.29 13.08
CA SER A 17 6.24 2.26 12.35
C SER A 17 7.56 1.61 11.94
N PRO A 18 8.14 1.98 10.78
CA PRO A 18 9.49 1.56 10.45
C PRO A 18 10.44 2.00 11.57
N ALA A 19 11.05 1.02 12.24
CA ALA A 19 11.97 1.26 13.34
C ALA A 19 13.41 1.36 12.82
N LYS A 20 14.41 1.09 13.66
CA LYS A 20 15.83 1.08 13.25
C LYS A 20 16.14 0.07 12.12
N ASP A 21 15.29 -0.94 11.96
CA ASP A 21 15.38 -1.95 10.90
C ASP A 21 14.81 -1.44 9.56
N GLY A 22 14.18 -0.26 9.52
CA GLY A 22 13.53 0.31 8.33
C GLY A 22 12.23 -0.40 7.92
N VAL A 23 11.77 -1.39 8.70
CA VAL A 23 10.62 -2.22 8.34
C VAL A 23 9.37 -1.81 9.12
N GLY A 24 8.39 -1.26 8.41
CA GLY A 24 7.07 -0.98 8.94
C GLY A 24 6.05 -2.06 8.60
N VAL A 25 4.94 -2.06 9.33
CA VAL A 25 3.79 -2.95 9.10
C VAL A 25 2.52 -2.12 9.08
N TYR A 26 1.70 -2.32 8.06
CA TYR A 26 0.35 -1.77 8.01
C TYR A 26 -0.67 -2.88 7.77
N ARG A 27 -1.91 -2.60 8.19
CA ARG A 27 -3.06 -3.46 7.94
C ARG A 27 -4.06 -2.77 7.03
N ILE A 28 -4.71 -3.58 6.20
CA ILE A 28 -5.86 -3.19 5.40
C ILE A 28 -7.01 -4.11 5.78
N THR A 29 -8.12 -3.52 6.24
CA THR A 29 -9.36 -4.23 6.54
C THR A 29 -10.40 -3.86 5.49
N VAL A 30 -11.02 -4.86 4.85
CA VAL A 30 -12.09 -4.69 3.86
C VAL A 30 -13.17 -5.72 4.12
N GLY A 31 -14.40 -5.29 4.39
CA GLY A 31 -15.53 -6.21 4.59
C GLY A 31 -15.27 -7.26 5.70
N GLY A 32 -14.66 -6.84 6.81
CA GLY A 32 -14.30 -7.72 7.93
C GLY A 32 -13.01 -8.53 7.75
N GLN A 33 -12.48 -8.63 6.52
CA GLN A 33 -11.22 -9.34 6.25
C GLN A 33 -10.03 -8.40 6.44
N THR A 34 -9.08 -8.80 7.28
CA THR A 34 -7.86 -8.02 7.55
C THR A 34 -6.64 -8.68 6.92
N GLN A 35 -5.84 -7.89 6.23
CA GLN A 35 -4.58 -8.30 5.63
C GLN A 35 -3.46 -7.43 6.15
N PHE A 36 -2.34 -8.05 6.50
CA PHE A 36 -1.15 -7.38 6.99
C PHE A 36 -0.06 -7.38 5.92
N TYR A 37 0.60 -6.25 5.80
CA TYR A 37 1.66 -6.02 4.84
C TYR A 37 2.84 -5.38 5.54
N THR A 38 4.00 -5.97 5.32
CA THR A 38 5.29 -5.41 5.68
C THR A 38 5.75 -4.53 4.54
N PHE A 39 6.42 -3.44 4.88
CA PHE A 39 7.04 -2.56 3.91
C PHE A 39 8.35 -2.02 4.46
N HIS A 40 9.25 -1.67 3.56
CA HIS A 40 10.39 -0.81 3.88
C HIS A 40 10.59 0.18 2.73
N GLU A 41 11.09 1.36 3.07
CA GLU A 41 11.41 2.37 2.07
C GLU A 41 12.69 1.97 1.32
N ILE A 42 12.65 2.16 0.00
CA ILE A 42 13.78 1.91 -0.90
C ILE A 42 14.06 3.18 -1.69
N ARG A 43 15.32 3.35 -2.09
CA ARG A 43 15.76 4.47 -2.92
C ARG A 43 14.99 4.48 -4.25
N CYS A 44 14.50 5.66 -4.64
CA CYS A 44 13.77 5.87 -5.89
C CYS A 44 14.42 7.01 -6.68
N ASP A 45 15.34 6.68 -7.59
CA ASP A 45 16.12 7.68 -8.34
C ASP A 45 15.31 8.47 -9.38
N ILE A 46 14.13 7.95 -9.75
CA ILE A 46 13.19 8.60 -10.69
C ILE A 46 12.20 9.56 -10.00
N GLY A 47 12.48 9.92 -8.74
CA GLY A 47 11.66 10.80 -7.92
C GLY A 47 10.42 10.12 -7.30
N GLY A 48 9.92 10.73 -6.23
CA GLY A 48 8.93 10.13 -5.33
C GLY A 48 9.58 9.24 -4.26
N ARG A 49 8.76 8.41 -3.61
CA ARG A 49 9.16 7.46 -2.57
C ARG A 49 8.94 6.04 -3.06
N GLY A 50 9.97 5.22 -2.97
CA GLY A 50 9.90 3.80 -3.31
C GLY A 50 9.65 2.97 -2.06
N PHE A 51 8.79 1.97 -2.15
CA PHE A 51 8.54 1.03 -1.07
C PHE A 51 8.56 -0.39 -1.61
N ALA A 52 9.27 -1.26 -0.93
CA ALA A 52 9.18 -2.69 -1.17
C ALA A 52 8.15 -3.27 -0.19
N VAL A 53 7.07 -3.85 -0.71
CA VAL A 53 5.89 -4.28 0.04
C VAL A 53 5.66 -5.76 -0.16
N HIS A 54 5.42 -6.50 0.92
CA HIS A 54 5.11 -7.92 0.85
C HIS A 54 4.14 -8.33 1.97
N ARG A 55 3.52 -9.50 1.84
CA ARG A 55 2.57 -10.00 2.83
C ARG A 55 3.30 -10.76 3.95
N LEU A 56 3.67 -10.07 5.03
CA LEU A 56 4.29 -10.64 6.24
C LEU A 56 5.49 -11.57 5.96
N GLY A 57 6.32 -11.30 4.97
CA GLY A 57 7.45 -12.19 4.61
C GLY A 57 7.07 -13.42 3.77
N LEU A 58 5.78 -13.74 3.66
CA LEU A 58 5.28 -15.00 3.09
C LEU A 58 4.71 -14.87 1.67
N GLY A 59 4.78 -13.67 1.08
CA GLY A 59 4.20 -13.39 -0.24
C GLY A 59 5.19 -12.73 -1.18
N THR A 60 4.80 -12.63 -2.45
CA THR A 60 5.54 -11.90 -3.48
C THR A 60 5.88 -10.49 -3.02
N LEU A 61 7.14 -10.11 -3.23
CA LEU A 61 7.61 -8.75 -3.04
C LEU A 61 7.14 -7.89 -4.21
N TYR A 62 6.50 -6.76 -3.90
CA TYR A 62 6.07 -5.78 -4.87
C TYR A 62 6.79 -4.46 -4.63
N HIS A 63 7.33 -3.88 -5.70
CA HIS A 63 7.83 -2.51 -5.66
C HIS A 63 6.67 -1.54 -5.89
N VAL A 64 6.56 -0.55 -5.03
CA VAL A 64 5.50 0.44 -5.01
C VAL A 64 6.13 1.82 -5.04
N ARG A 65 5.83 2.60 -6.07
CA ARG A 65 6.22 4.01 -6.14
C ARG A 65 5.08 4.89 -5.69
N ILE A 66 5.37 5.86 -4.85
CA ILE A 66 4.43 6.85 -4.33
C ILE A 66 4.96 8.25 -4.62
N GLY A 67 4.19 9.03 -5.37
CA GLY A 67 4.51 10.40 -5.73
C GLY A 67 3.23 11.19 -5.96
N ARG A 68 3.19 12.03 -7.01
CA ARG A 68 1.91 12.58 -7.48
C ARG A 68 0.97 11.44 -7.88
N PRO A 69 -0.35 11.66 -7.96
CA PRO A 69 -1.30 10.61 -8.33
C PRO A 69 -0.93 9.88 -9.64
N ILE A 70 -0.39 10.60 -10.63
CA ILE A 70 0.08 10.05 -11.91
C ILE A 70 1.41 9.28 -11.83
N ASP A 71 2.18 9.54 -10.77
CA ASP A 71 3.49 8.93 -10.54
C ASP A 71 3.40 7.64 -9.70
N CYS A 72 2.21 7.30 -9.20
CA CYS A 72 2.01 6.11 -8.40
C CYS A 72 2.04 4.86 -9.29
N SER A 73 2.82 3.84 -8.91
CA SER A 73 2.89 2.58 -9.65
C SER A 73 3.07 1.39 -8.72
N CYS A 74 2.63 0.21 -9.18
CA CYS A 74 2.87 -1.06 -8.52
C CYS A 74 2.81 -2.21 -9.54
N GLU A 75 3.63 -3.24 -9.34
CA GLU A 75 3.74 -4.40 -10.23
C GLU A 75 2.71 -5.50 -9.92
N CYS A 76 1.79 -5.27 -8.97
CA CYS A 76 0.78 -6.27 -8.62
C CYS A 76 -0.35 -6.30 -9.65
N MET A 77 -0.94 -7.49 -9.86
CA MET A 77 -2.06 -7.67 -10.78
C MET A 77 -3.23 -6.70 -10.53
N GLY A 78 -3.49 -6.35 -9.27
CA GLY A 78 -4.52 -5.36 -8.95
C GLY A 78 -4.26 -4.01 -9.63
N PHE A 79 -3.01 -3.54 -9.61
CA PHE A 79 -2.62 -2.29 -10.23
C PHE A 79 -2.60 -2.42 -11.75
N LEU A 80 -1.97 -3.47 -12.28
CA LEU A 80 -1.88 -3.69 -13.73
C LEU A 80 -3.26 -3.78 -14.40
N SER A 81 -4.25 -4.37 -13.73
CA SER A 81 -5.60 -4.50 -14.29
C SER A 81 -6.50 -3.27 -14.09
N ARG A 82 -6.26 -2.44 -13.06
CA ARG A 82 -7.21 -1.37 -12.66
C ARG A 82 -6.57 -0.01 -12.44
N ASN A 83 -5.27 0.12 -12.67
CA ASN A 83 -4.44 1.27 -12.32
C ASN A 83 -4.58 1.71 -10.84
N THR A 84 -4.98 0.77 -9.97
CA THR A 84 -5.18 1.00 -8.54
C THR A 84 -5.03 -0.31 -7.78
N CYS A 85 -4.36 -0.28 -6.63
CA CYS A 85 -4.19 -1.46 -5.82
C CYS A 85 -4.14 -1.13 -4.33
N ARG A 86 -4.32 -2.18 -3.51
CA ARG A 86 -4.28 -2.06 -2.05
C ARG A 86 -2.91 -1.58 -1.55
N HIS A 87 -1.83 -1.96 -2.22
CA HIS A 87 -0.48 -1.57 -1.82
C HIS A 87 -0.26 -0.05 -2.00
N VAL A 88 -0.58 0.49 -3.18
CA VAL A 88 -0.52 1.94 -3.44
C VAL A 88 -1.46 2.70 -2.53
N LEU A 89 -2.71 2.24 -2.37
CA LEU A 89 -3.68 2.89 -1.48
C LEU A 89 -3.19 2.92 -0.03
N GLY A 90 -2.65 1.80 0.46
CA GLY A 90 -2.06 1.68 1.79
C GLY A 90 -0.96 2.72 2.00
N MET A 91 0.04 2.71 1.13
CA MET A 91 1.18 3.64 1.23
C MET A 91 0.74 5.10 1.08
N ARG A 92 -0.12 5.43 0.12
CA ARG A 92 -0.62 6.81 -0.06
C ARG A 92 -1.28 7.35 1.19
N VAL A 93 -2.11 6.55 1.87
CA VAL A 93 -2.77 6.97 3.10
C VAL A 93 -1.77 7.19 4.23
N LEU A 94 -0.77 6.32 4.37
CA LEU A 94 0.23 6.46 5.42
C LEU A 94 1.14 7.68 5.19
N VAL A 95 1.60 7.88 3.95
CA VAL A 95 2.37 9.07 3.56
C VAL A 95 1.55 10.35 3.77
N ALA A 96 0.29 10.37 3.33
CA ALA A 96 -0.58 11.54 3.50
C ALA A 96 -0.88 11.88 4.98
N LYS A 97 -0.79 10.88 5.87
CA LYS A 97 -0.93 11.07 7.33
C LYS A 97 0.39 11.44 8.03
N GLY A 98 1.51 11.56 7.30
CA GLY A 98 2.83 11.82 7.90
C GLY A 98 3.34 10.68 8.78
N LEU A 99 2.84 9.46 8.55
CA LEU A 99 3.22 8.28 9.33
C LEU A 99 4.47 7.58 8.78
N LEU A 100 4.96 8.04 7.63
CA LEU A 100 6.13 7.55 6.90
C LEU A 100 7.00 8.71 6.48
#